data_AF-B3SR33-F1
#
_entry.id   AF-B3SR33-F1
#
_cell.length_a   1.000
_cell.length_b   1.000
_cell.length_c   1.000
_cell.angle_alpha   90.00
_cell.angle_beta   90.00
_cell.angle_gamma   90.00
#
_symmetry.space_group_name_H-M   'P 1'
#
loop_
_entity.id
_entity.type
_entity.pdbx_description
1 polymer ?
#
loop_
_entity_poly.entity_id
_entity_poly.type
_entity_poly.pdbx_seq_one_letter_code
_entity_poly.pdbx_strand_id
1 'polypeptide(L)'
;FCSWITSTENRLYIGWFGVLMIPTLLTATSVYIIAFVAAPPVDIDGIREPVAGSLLYGNNIISGAVIPSSAAIGIHFYPIWEAASLDEWLYNGGTYQLVVLHFLLGVACYMGREWELSYRLGMRPWIAVAFSAPVAAATAVFLIYPIGQGSFSDGMPLGISGTFNFMLVFQAEHNILMHPFHQLGVAGVFGGSLFSAMHGSLVTSSLIRETTDNESANLGYKFGQEEETYNIVAAHGYFGRLIFQYASFNNSRSLHFFLGLWPVVGIWLTSLSVATMAFNLNGFNFNQSVVDSQGRVINT
;
A
#
# COMPACT_ATOMS: atom_id res chain seq x y z
N PHE A 1 0.64 -32.14 15.24
CA PHE A 1 0.37 -31.21 14.12
C PHE A 1 0.09 -29.80 14.60
N CYS A 2 -1.01 -29.53 15.33
CA CYS A 2 -1.37 -28.17 15.77
C CYS A 2 -0.25 -27.46 16.56
N SER A 3 0.41 -28.16 17.49
CA SER A 3 1.53 -27.60 18.26
C SER A 3 2.70 -27.14 17.39
N TRP A 4 2.93 -27.80 16.24
CA TRP A 4 3.97 -27.40 15.29
C TRP A 4 3.54 -26.17 14.48
N ILE A 5 2.28 -26.12 14.02
CA ILE A 5 1.71 -24.97 13.30
C ILE A 5 1.82 -23.69 14.14
N THR A 6 1.54 -23.76 15.44
CA THR A 6 1.56 -22.60 16.34
C THR A 6 2.87 -22.46 17.13
N SER A 7 3.94 -23.16 16.73
CA SER A 7 5.22 -23.11 17.45
C SER A 7 5.93 -21.76 17.25
N THR A 8 6.40 -21.17 18.35
CA THR A 8 7.26 -19.98 18.38
C THR A 8 8.71 -20.27 18.01
N GLU A 9 9.12 -21.54 17.99
CA GLU A 9 10.48 -21.98 17.66
C GLU A 9 10.70 -22.13 16.15
N ASN A 10 9.65 -22.01 15.34
CA ASN A 10 9.79 -22.02 13.90
C ASN A 10 10.55 -20.76 13.44
N ARG A 11 11.53 -20.93 12.53
CA ARG A 11 12.29 -19.81 11.96
C ARG A 11 11.39 -18.74 11.32
N LEU A 12 10.29 -19.17 10.73
CA LEU A 12 9.19 -18.33 10.28
C LEU A 12 7.91 -18.90 10.89
N TYR A 13 7.24 -18.11 11.74
CA TYR A 13 5.97 -18.51 12.34
C TYR A 13 4.95 -18.89 11.25
N ILE A 14 4.20 -19.97 11.44
CA ILE A 14 3.16 -20.38 10.50
C ILE A 14 1.83 -19.79 10.99
N GLY A 15 1.29 -20.34 12.10
CA GLY A 15 -0.02 -19.96 12.62
C GLY A 15 -1.17 -20.45 11.75
N TRP A 16 -2.40 -20.31 12.24
CA TRP A 16 -3.59 -20.71 11.49
C TRP A 16 -3.79 -19.85 10.24
N PHE A 17 -3.47 -18.56 10.33
CA PHE A 17 -3.49 -17.68 9.16
C PHE A 17 -2.42 -18.06 8.13
N GLY A 18 -1.26 -18.56 8.57
CA GLY A 18 -0.19 -19.03 7.69
C GLY A 18 -0.62 -20.17 6.78
N VAL A 19 -1.54 -21.02 7.23
CA VAL A 19 -2.07 -22.15 6.43
C VAL A 19 -2.76 -21.68 5.15
N LEU A 20 -3.41 -20.50 5.17
CA LEU A 20 -4.02 -19.89 3.99
C LEU A 20 -3.05 -18.91 3.29
N MET A 21 -2.33 -18.11 4.06
CA MET A 21 -1.41 -17.08 3.55
C MET A 21 -0.33 -17.68 2.65
N ILE A 22 0.30 -18.80 3.07
CA ILE A 22 1.42 -19.39 2.35
C ILE A 22 1.01 -19.85 0.95
N PRO A 23 0.02 -20.74 0.76
CA PRO A 23 -0.34 -21.21 -0.57
C PRO A 23 -0.89 -20.08 -1.45
N THR A 24 -1.67 -19.15 -0.92
CA THR A 24 -2.22 -18.03 -1.70
C THR A 24 -1.13 -17.09 -2.21
N LEU A 25 -0.19 -16.68 -1.36
CA LEU A 25 0.92 -15.82 -1.77
C LEU A 25 1.90 -16.53 -2.71
N LEU A 26 2.15 -17.83 -2.53
CA LEU A 26 2.98 -18.62 -3.46
C LEU A 26 2.33 -18.71 -4.85
N THR A 27 1.01 -18.96 -4.92
CA THR A 27 0.27 -18.98 -6.17
C THR A 27 0.29 -17.60 -6.85
N ALA A 28 -0.03 -16.53 -6.13
CA ALA A 28 -0.01 -15.18 -6.68
C ALA A 28 1.39 -14.79 -7.19
N THR A 29 2.43 -15.10 -6.42
CA THR A 29 3.83 -14.77 -6.77
C THR A 29 4.29 -15.54 -8.01
N SER A 30 4.06 -16.86 -8.05
CA SER A 30 4.49 -17.70 -9.18
C SER A 30 3.79 -17.30 -10.48
N VAL A 31 2.47 -17.08 -10.45
CA VAL A 31 1.72 -16.65 -11.63
C VAL A 31 2.10 -15.24 -12.05
N TYR A 32 2.29 -14.30 -11.11
CA TYR A 32 2.74 -12.94 -11.42
C TYR A 32 4.10 -12.95 -12.13
N ILE A 33 5.08 -13.69 -11.62
CA ILE A 33 6.42 -13.77 -12.22
C ILE A 33 6.34 -14.31 -13.65
N ILE A 34 5.62 -15.41 -13.86
CA ILE A 34 5.49 -16.01 -15.20
C ILE A 34 4.76 -15.06 -16.15
N ALA A 35 3.66 -14.46 -15.71
CA ALA A 35 2.86 -13.55 -16.54
C ALA A 35 3.65 -12.29 -16.92
N PHE A 36 4.34 -11.68 -15.96
CA PHE A 36 5.16 -10.50 -16.20
C PHE A 36 6.31 -10.76 -17.19
N VAL A 37 6.86 -11.97 -17.20
CA VAL A 37 7.93 -12.35 -18.13
C VAL A 37 7.38 -12.73 -19.50
N ALA A 38 6.31 -13.54 -19.57
CA ALA A 38 5.97 -14.28 -20.77
C ALA A 38 4.50 -14.27 -21.20
N ALA A 39 3.58 -13.58 -20.50
CA ALA A 39 2.18 -13.54 -20.93
C ALA A 39 2.05 -12.90 -22.33
N PRO A 40 1.21 -13.46 -23.23
CA PRO A 40 0.88 -12.80 -24.49
C PRO A 40 0.08 -11.51 -24.26
N PRO A 41 -0.14 -10.69 -25.31
CA PRO A 41 -0.97 -9.51 -25.23
C PRO A 41 -2.42 -9.81 -24.79
N VAL A 42 -3.01 -8.88 -24.02
CA VAL A 42 -4.33 -9.02 -23.38
C VAL A 42 -5.30 -7.96 -23.88
N ASP A 43 -6.55 -8.35 -24.19
CA ASP A 43 -7.61 -7.45 -24.66
C ASP A 43 -8.35 -6.76 -23.51
N ILE A 44 -7.69 -5.81 -22.85
CA ILE A 44 -8.16 -5.13 -21.62
C ILE A 44 -9.53 -4.45 -21.78
N ASP A 45 -9.78 -3.78 -22.91
CA ASP A 45 -11.02 -3.02 -23.12
C ASP A 45 -12.12 -3.87 -23.78
N GLY A 46 -11.82 -5.12 -24.16
CA GLY A 46 -12.78 -6.01 -24.82
C GLY A 46 -13.15 -5.59 -26.24
N ILE A 47 -12.33 -4.74 -26.86
CA ILE A 47 -12.54 -4.18 -28.21
C ILE A 47 -11.71 -4.91 -29.27
N ARG A 48 -11.06 -6.03 -28.91
CA ARG A 48 -10.15 -6.80 -29.77
C ARG A 48 -8.88 -6.03 -30.13
N GLU A 49 -8.37 -5.25 -29.18
CA GLU A 49 -7.09 -4.53 -29.30
C GLU A 49 -6.15 -4.95 -28.17
N PRO A 50 -5.39 -6.05 -28.34
CA PRO A 50 -4.56 -6.59 -27.28
C PRO A 50 -3.36 -5.71 -26.93
N VAL A 51 -3.16 -5.49 -25.63
CA VAL A 51 -2.03 -4.74 -25.07
C VAL A 51 -0.94 -5.69 -24.61
N ALA A 52 0.28 -5.52 -25.11
CA ALA A 52 1.44 -6.30 -24.69
C ALA A 52 1.95 -5.82 -23.32
N GLY A 53 1.91 -6.69 -22.31
CA GLY A 53 2.40 -6.36 -20.95
C GLY A 53 3.72 -7.00 -20.55
N SER A 54 4.13 -8.11 -21.18
CA SER A 54 5.26 -8.90 -20.69
C SER A 54 6.59 -8.55 -21.34
N LEU A 55 7.68 -8.95 -20.67
CA LEU A 55 9.06 -8.69 -21.13
C LEU A 55 9.38 -9.32 -22.48
N LEU A 56 8.98 -10.58 -22.70
CA LEU A 56 9.22 -11.28 -23.96
C LEU A 56 8.45 -10.68 -25.16
N TYR A 57 7.42 -9.89 -24.87
CA TYR A 57 6.62 -9.17 -25.87
C TYR A 57 7.01 -7.69 -26.00
N GLY A 58 8.29 -7.38 -25.72
CA GLY A 58 8.89 -6.08 -26.05
C GLY A 58 8.84 -5.03 -24.94
N ASN A 59 8.44 -5.40 -23.71
CA ASN A 59 8.47 -4.49 -22.56
C ASN A 59 9.79 -4.53 -21.80
N ASN A 60 10.11 -3.43 -21.14
CA ASN A 60 11.13 -3.37 -20.10
C ASN A 60 10.46 -3.35 -18.71
N ILE A 61 11.26 -3.21 -17.64
CA ILE A 61 10.74 -3.21 -16.26
C ILE A 61 9.76 -2.05 -15.99
N ILE A 62 9.91 -0.91 -16.66
CA ILE A 62 9.05 0.26 -16.47
C ILE A 62 7.74 0.07 -17.23
N SER A 63 7.82 -0.35 -18.50
CA SER A 63 6.64 -0.49 -19.36
C SER A 63 5.86 -1.78 -19.11
N GLY A 64 6.50 -2.81 -18.53
CA GLY A 64 5.90 -4.11 -18.29
C GLY A 64 4.81 -4.09 -17.22
N ALA A 65 3.79 -4.94 -17.42
CA ALA A 65 2.66 -5.11 -16.51
C ALA A 65 1.99 -6.48 -16.72
N VAL A 66 1.36 -7.01 -15.66
CA VAL A 66 0.25 -7.95 -15.86
C VAL A 66 -1.02 -7.14 -16.09
N ILE A 67 -1.54 -7.24 -17.31
CA ILE A 67 -2.66 -6.42 -17.81
C ILE A 67 -3.99 -6.88 -17.16
N PRO A 68 -4.86 -5.96 -16.71
CA PRO A 68 -6.20 -6.27 -16.22
C PRO A 68 -7.04 -7.14 -17.14
N SER A 69 -7.99 -7.87 -16.56
CA SER A 69 -8.89 -8.73 -17.34
C SER A 69 -9.85 -7.90 -18.21
N SER A 70 -10.22 -8.47 -19.35
CA SER A 70 -11.05 -7.80 -20.36
C SER A 70 -12.36 -7.20 -19.80
N ALA A 71 -12.73 -6.00 -20.25
CA ALA A 71 -14.02 -5.39 -19.94
C ALA A 71 -15.21 -6.23 -20.46
N ALA A 72 -15.00 -7.11 -21.45
CA ALA A 72 -16.00 -8.09 -21.88
C ALA A 72 -16.36 -9.11 -20.77
N ILE A 73 -15.46 -9.32 -19.79
CA ILE A 73 -15.72 -10.12 -18.58
C ILE A 73 -16.41 -9.26 -17.51
N GLY A 74 -16.12 -7.97 -17.42
CA GLY A 74 -16.65 -7.11 -16.35
C GLY A 74 -16.23 -7.61 -14.96
N ILE A 75 -17.20 -7.81 -14.07
CA ILE A 75 -17.02 -8.38 -12.72
C ILE A 75 -17.21 -9.90 -12.65
N HIS A 76 -17.40 -10.58 -13.78
CA HIS A 76 -17.55 -12.03 -13.76
C HIS A 76 -16.26 -12.70 -13.28
N PHE A 77 -16.44 -13.73 -12.45
CA PHE A 77 -15.32 -14.55 -11.97
C PHE A 77 -14.80 -15.42 -13.11
N TYR A 78 -13.55 -15.22 -13.53
CA TYR A 78 -12.95 -15.89 -14.69
C TYR A 78 -11.73 -16.75 -14.31
N PRO A 79 -11.95 -17.88 -13.61
CA PRO A 79 -10.90 -18.84 -13.32
C PRO A 79 -10.52 -19.62 -14.59
N ILE A 80 -9.40 -20.34 -14.53
CA ILE A 80 -8.85 -21.10 -15.66
C ILE A 80 -9.88 -22.06 -16.28
N TRP A 81 -10.75 -22.67 -15.48
CA TRP A 81 -11.74 -23.65 -15.95
C TRP A 81 -13.01 -23.04 -16.58
N GLU A 82 -13.18 -21.72 -16.56
CA GLU A 82 -14.25 -21.06 -17.33
C GLU A 82 -13.84 -20.81 -18.79
N ALA A 83 -12.55 -20.84 -19.10
CA ALA A 83 -12.05 -20.69 -20.46
C ALA A 83 -12.04 -22.04 -21.21
N ALA A 84 -12.27 -22.02 -22.52
CA ALA A 84 -12.17 -23.20 -23.36
C ALA A 84 -10.71 -23.68 -23.54
N SER A 85 -9.74 -22.79 -23.34
CA SER A 85 -8.30 -23.10 -23.42
C SER A 85 -7.47 -22.11 -22.60
N LEU A 86 -6.20 -22.45 -22.35
CA LEU A 86 -5.25 -21.51 -21.74
C LEU A 86 -4.99 -20.30 -22.65
N ASP A 87 -4.99 -20.48 -23.97
CA ASP A 87 -4.76 -19.37 -24.91
C ASP A 87 -5.87 -18.32 -24.81
N GLU A 88 -7.13 -18.77 -24.71
CA GLU A 88 -8.28 -17.89 -24.45
C GLU A 88 -8.16 -17.20 -23.08
N TRP A 89 -7.83 -17.97 -22.04
CA TRP A 89 -7.69 -17.43 -20.68
C TRP A 89 -6.61 -16.35 -20.60
N LEU A 90 -5.48 -16.55 -21.29
CA LEU A 90 -4.40 -15.58 -21.39
C LEU A 90 -4.81 -14.36 -22.20
N TYR A 91 -5.46 -14.54 -23.36
CA TYR A 91 -5.95 -13.44 -24.19
C TYR A 91 -6.91 -12.50 -23.43
N ASN A 92 -7.75 -13.06 -22.57
CA ASN A 92 -8.74 -12.31 -21.78
C ASN A 92 -8.19 -11.79 -20.43
N GLY A 93 -6.90 -11.97 -20.14
CA GLY A 93 -6.27 -11.41 -18.95
C GLY A 93 -6.61 -12.14 -17.64
N GLY A 94 -6.96 -13.42 -17.71
CA GLY A 94 -7.31 -14.21 -16.53
C GLY A 94 -6.20 -14.28 -15.46
N THR A 95 -4.93 -14.09 -15.86
CA THR A 95 -3.79 -13.98 -14.93
C THR A 95 -3.97 -12.86 -13.92
N TYR A 96 -4.58 -11.74 -14.31
CA TYR A 96 -4.80 -10.61 -13.42
C TYR A 96 -5.74 -10.96 -12.27
N GLN A 97 -6.93 -11.50 -12.57
CA GLN A 97 -7.88 -11.91 -11.53
C GLN A 97 -7.28 -12.96 -10.61
N LEU A 98 -6.55 -13.96 -11.16
CA LEU A 98 -5.91 -14.98 -10.34
C LEU A 98 -4.91 -14.36 -9.35
N VAL A 99 -4.01 -13.50 -9.84
CA VAL A 99 -2.99 -12.85 -8.99
C VAL A 99 -3.66 -11.96 -7.94
N VAL A 100 -4.58 -11.08 -8.35
CA VAL A 100 -5.24 -10.12 -7.45
C VAL A 100 -6.01 -10.83 -6.34
N LEU A 101 -6.85 -11.82 -6.68
CA LEU A 101 -7.70 -12.48 -5.69
C LEU A 101 -6.87 -13.31 -4.69
N HIS A 102 -5.85 -14.03 -5.16
CA HIS A 102 -4.94 -14.76 -4.26
C HIS A 102 -4.09 -13.80 -3.42
N PHE A 103 -3.61 -12.71 -3.99
CA PHE A 103 -2.85 -11.68 -3.27
C PHE A 103 -3.68 -11.06 -2.15
N LEU A 104 -4.92 -10.63 -2.41
CA LEU A 104 -5.80 -10.01 -1.41
C LEU A 104 -6.11 -10.95 -0.25
N LEU A 105 -6.40 -12.24 -0.54
CA LEU A 105 -6.56 -13.26 0.50
C LEU A 105 -5.28 -13.45 1.31
N GLY A 106 -4.13 -13.50 0.62
CA GLY A 106 -2.82 -13.66 1.23
C GLY A 106 -2.46 -12.53 2.19
N VAL A 107 -2.63 -11.26 1.78
CA VAL A 107 -2.31 -10.10 2.63
C VAL A 107 -3.31 -9.91 3.77
N ALA A 108 -4.57 -10.29 3.59
CA ALA A 108 -5.55 -10.34 4.69
C ALA A 108 -5.14 -11.39 5.74
N CYS A 109 -4.69 -12.57 5.30
CA CYS A 109 -4.16 -13.58 6.22
C CYS A 109 -2.84 -13.14 6.84
N TYR A 110 -1.97 -12.43 6.11
CA TYR A 110 -0.73 -11.87 6.67
C TYR A 110 -1.02 -10.92 7.83
N MET A 111 -1.99 -10.02 7.68
CA MET A 111 -2.47 -9.14 8.76
C MET A 111 -2.97 -9.94 9.98
N GLY A 112 -3.75 -11.00 9.75
CA GLY A 112 -4.18 -11.91 10.81
C GLY A 112 -3.02 -12.65 11.49
N ARG A 113 -1.99 -13.03 10.73
CA ARG A 113 -0.78 -13.67 11.26
C ARG A 113 0.05 -12.74 12.13
N GLU A 114 0.13 -11.45 11.80
CA GLU A 114 0.77 -10.44 12.67
C GLU A 114 0.09 -10.39 14.05
N TRP A 115 -1.25 -10.36 14.06
CA TRP A 115 -2.02 -10.44 15.29
C TRP A 115 -1.77 -11.76 16.03
N GLU A 116 -1.83 -12.90 15.33
CA GLU A 116 -1.69 -14.21 15.95
C GLU A 116 -0.33 -14.37 16.65
N LEU A 117 0.77 -13.98 15.98
CA LEU A 117 2.10 -14.05 16.57
C LEU A 117 2.25 -13.07 17.75
N SER A 118 1.68 -11.86 17.64
CA SER A 118 1.70 -10.92 18.76
C SER A 118 1.06 -11.51 20.02
N TYR A 119 -0.02 -12.28 19.85
CA TYR A 119 -0.68 -13.00 20.94
C TYR A 119 0.22 -14.12 21.52
N ARG A 120 0.88 -14.92 20.66
CA ARG A 120 1.79 -15.99 21.12
C ARG A 120 2.96 -15.47 21.95
N LEU A 121 3.46 -14.28 21.63
CA LEU A 121 4.60 -13.66 22.29
C LEU A 121 4.20 -12.75 23.46
N GLY A 122 2.91 -12.62 23.79
CA GLY A 122 2.43 -11.72 24.85
C GLY A 122 2.64 -10.23 24.53
N MET A 123 2.75 -9.88 23.25
CA MET A 123 2.89 -8.50 22.78
C MET A 123 1.53 -7.79 22.73
N ARG A 124 1.57 -6.46 22.65
CA ARG A 124 0.38 -5.65 22.34
C ARG A 124 -0.06 -5.91 20.89
N PRO A 125 -1.37 -6.07 20.60
CA PRO A 125 -1.84 -6.67 19.34
C PRO A 125 -2.02 -5.71 18.14
N TRP A 126 -1.50 -4.48 18.22
CA TRP A 126 -1.91 -3.39 17.32
C TRP A 126 -1.03 -3.18 16.08
N ILE A 127 -0.01 -4.02 15.85
CA ILE A 127 0.79 -3.98 14.62
C ILE A 127 -0.09 -4.28 13.40
N ALA A 128 -0.94 -5.31 13.50
CA ALA A 128 -1.92 -5.65 12.48
C ALA A 128 -2.88 -4.49 12.16
N VAL A 129 -3.20 -3.63 13.13
CA VAL A 129 -4.04 -2.45 12.92
C VAL A 129 -3.31 -1.42 12.06
N ALA A 130 -2.02 -1.19 12.28
CA ALA A 130 -1.23 -0.33 11.40
C ALA A 130 -1.13 -0.92 9.98
N PHE A 131 -0.91 -2.24 9.87
CA PHE A 131 -0.84 -2.93 8.58
C PHE A 131 -2.19 -2.98 7.82
N SER A 132 -3.32 -2.75 8.50
CA SER A 132 -4.62 -2.64 7.83
C SER A 132 -4.69 -1.47 6.85
N ALA A 133 -3.90 -0.41 7.02
CA ALA A 133 -3.91 0.74 6.14
C ALA A 133 -3.46 0.40 4.70
N PRO A 134 -2.28 -0.20 4.47
CA PRO A 134 -1.91 -0.66 3.13
C PRO A 134 -2.81 -1.79 2.59
N VAL A 135 -3.34 -2.67 3.46
CA VAL A 135 -4.32 -3.70 3.03
C VAL A 135 -5.60 -3.05 2.50
N ALA A 136 -6.09 -2.01 3.17
CA ALA A 136 -7.26 -1.24 2.72
C ALA A 136 -6.98 -0.53 1.39
N ALA A 137 -5.79 0.07 1.22
CA ALA A 137 -5.42 0.73 -0.02
C ALA A 137 -5.37 -0.26 -1.21
N ALA A 138 -4.74 -1.43 -1.01
CA ALA A 138 -4.70 -2.48 -2.02
C ALA A 138 -6.12 -3.00 -2.36
N THR A 139 -6.96 -3.21 -1.34
CA THR A 139 -8.34 -3.63 -1.53
C THR A 139 -9.14 -2.58 -2.31
N ALA A 140 -8.90 -1.29 -2.06
CA ALA A 140 -9.58 -0.20 -2.76
C ALA A 140 -9.29 -0.20 -4.27
N VAL A 141 -8.02 -0.29 -4.67
CA VAL A 141 -7.62 -0.20 -6.10
C VAL A 141 -7.81 -1.50 -6.88
N PHE A 142 -7.77 -2.66 -6.23
CA PHE A 142 -7.85 -3.96 -6.91
C PHE A 142 -9.22 -4.64 -6.83
N LEU A 143 -10.11 -4.18 -5.94
CA LEU A 143 -11.41 -4.83 -5.74
C LEU A 143 -12.56 -3.83 -5.66
N ILE A 144 -12.51 -2.85 -4.75
CA ILE A 144 -13.65 -1.95 -4.54
C ILE A 144 -13.88 -1.06 -5.76
N TYR A 145 -12.82 -0.50 -6.33
CA TYR A 145 -12.92 0.34 -7.51
C TYR A 145 -13.46 -0.43 -8.73
N PRO A 146 -12.90 -1.61 -9.10
CA PRO A 146 -13.51 -2.50 -10.09
C PRO A 146 -14.99 -2.82 -9.87
N ILE A 147 -15.40 -3.10 -8.63
CA ILE A 147 -16.80 -3.39 -8.31
C ILE A 147 -17.68 -2.17 -8.57
N GLY A 148 -17.23 -0.98 -8.16
CA GLY A 148 -17.97 0.26 -8.35
C GLY A 148 -18.11 0.68 -9.81
N GLN A 149 -17.07 0.45 -10.62
CA GLN A 149 -17.09 0.74 -12.06
C GLN A 149 -17.71 -0.39 -12.90
N GLY A 150 -17.85 -1.59 -12.32
CA GLY A 150 -18.49 -2.73 -12.98
C GLY A 150 -17.54 -3.57 -13.83
N SER A 151 -16.22 -3.38 -13.71
CA SER A 151 -15.23 -4.17 -14.44
C SER A 151 -13.88 -4.27 -13.74
N PHE A 152 -13.26 -5.45 -13.80
CA PHE A 152 -11.85 -5.60 -13.41
C PHE A 152 -10.87 -4.96 -14.40
N SER A 153 -11.31 -4.57 -15.61
CA SER A 153 -10.49 -3.79 -16.55
C SER A 153 -10.05 -2.44 -15.98
N ASP A 154 -10.89 -1.85 -15.12
CA ASP A 154 -10.64 -0.55 -14.47
C ASP A 154 -9.82 -0.69 -13.18
N GLY A 155 -9.48 -1.93 -12.80
CA GLY A 155 -8.56 -2.19 -11.71
C GLY A 155 -7.15 -1.73 -12.06
N MET A 156 -6.40 -1.27 -11.05
CA MET A 156 -5.02 -0.82 -11.28
C MET A 156 -4.17 -1.96 -11.91
N PRO A 157 -3.51 -1.74 -13.06
CA PRO A 157 -2.63 -2.74 -13.66
C PRO A 157 -1.44 -3.09 -12.77
N LEU A 158 -0.94 -4.33 -12.85
CA LEU A 158 0.21 -4.77 -12.05
C LEU A 158 1.53 -4.43 -12.77
N GLY A 159 1.86 -3.14 -12.85
CA GLY A 159 3.07 -2.62 -13.47
C GLY A 159 3.29 -1.13 -13.20
N ILE A 160 4.50 -0.63 -13.50
CA ILE A 160 4.87 0.76 -13.18
C ILE A 160 4.11 1.74 -14.08
N SER A 161 4.27 1.63 -15.40
CA SER A 161 3.52 2.47 -16.35
C SER A 161 2.00 2.31 -16.23
N GLY A 162 1.53 1.09 -15.95
CA GLY A 162 0.11 0.82 -15.73
C GLY A 162 -0.46 1.53 -14.49
N THR A 163 0.32 1.63 -13.41
CA THR A 163 -0.05 2.45 -12.24
C THR A 163 -0.23 3.93 -12.64
N PHE A 164 0.67 4.49 -13.45
CA PHE A 164 0.53 5.87 -13.92
C PHE A 164 -0.70 6.07 -14.80
N ASN A 165 -0.97 5.11 -15.70
CA ASN A 165 -2.18 5.15 -16.51
C ASN A 165 -3.45 5.18 -15.63
N PHE A 166 -3.55 4.27 -14.66
CA PHE A 166 -4.64 4.27 -13.68
C PHE A 166 -4.80 5.63 -12.98
N MET A 167 -3.71 6.20 -12.47
CA MET A 167 -3.76 7.49 -11.77
C MET A 167 -4.26 8.65 -12.66
N LEU A 168 -3.83 8.68 -13.93
CA LEU A 168 -4.22 9.73 -14.87
C LEU A 168 -5.70 9.62 -15.28
N VAL A 169 -6.17 8.41 -15.57
CA VAL A 169 -7.58 8.15 -15.88
C VAL A 169 -8.45 8.47 -14.66
N PHE A 170 -8.04 8.01 -13.48
CA PHE A 170 -8.75 8.28 -12.23
C PHE A 170 -8.87 9.79 -11.93
N GLN A 171 -7.83 10.57 -12.23
CA GLN A 171 -7.91 12.03 -12.13
C GLN A 171 -8.90 12.63 -13.14
N ALA A 172 -8.91 12.14 -14.39
CA ALA A 172 -9.83 12.63 -15.41
C ALA A 172 -11.30 12.36 -15.05
N GLU A 173 -11.59 11.19 -14.47
CA GLU A 173 -12.96 10.76 -14.15
C GLU A 173 -13.47 11.28 -12.81
N HIS A 174 -12.58 11.40 -11.81
CA HIS A 174 -12.99 11.67 -10.43
C HIS A 174 -12.46 12.97 -9.84
N ASN A 175 -11.57 13.68 -10.53
CA ASN A 175 -10.90 14.87 -10.02
C ASN A 175 -10.29 14.66 -8.61
N ILE A 176 -9.57 13.55 -8.43
CA ILE A 176 -9.04 13.09 -7.14
C ILE A 176 -8.19 14.14 -6.41
N LEU A 177 -7.47 15.00 -7.15
CA LEU A 177 -6.68 16.08 -6.54
C LEU A 177 -7.54 17.06 -5.73
N MET A 178 -8.82 17.21 -6.09
CA MET A 178 -9.80 18.04 -5.40
C MET A 178 -10.63 17.26 -4.35
N HIS A 179 -10.30 15.99 -4.09
CA HIS A 179 -10.96 15.20 -3.06
C HIS A 179 -10.22 15.33 -1.71
N PRO A 180 -10.90 15.74 -0.62
CA PRO A 180 -10.23 16.04 0.66
C PRO A 180 -9.58 14.80 1.30
N PHE A 181 -10.13 13.60 1.10
CA PHE A 181 -9.51 12.40 1.64
C PHE A 181 -8.17 12.06 0.97
N HIS A 182 -8.04 12.33 -0.33
CA HIS A 182 -6.75 12.18 -1.01
C HIS A 182 -5.74 13.21 -0.50
N GLN A 183 -6.15 14.47 -0.32
CA GLN A 183 -5.29 15.52 0.26
C GLN A 183 -4.80 15.16 1.68
N LEU A 184 -5.68 14.58 2.51
CA LEU A 184 -5.29 14.06 3.83
C LEU A 184 -4.34 12.85 3.72
N GLY A 185 -4.52 12.01 2.69
CA GLY A 185 -3.55 10.97 2.32
C GLY A 185 -2.16 11.52 2.00
N VAL A 186 -2.10 12.56 1.18
CA VAL A 186 -0.86 13.28 0.84
C VAL A 186 -0.20 13.84 2.12
N ALA A 187 -0.98 14.49 3.00
CA ALA A 187 -0.48 14.96 4.29
C ALA A 187 0.03 13.81 5.17
N GLY A 188 -0.61 12.64 5.12
CA GLY A 188 -0.19 11.41 5.78
C GLY A 188 1.19 10.93 5.34
N VAL A 189 1.44 10.80 4.04
CA VAL A 189 2.71 10.30 3.50
C VAL A 189 3.84 11.32 3.56
N PHE A 190 3.56 12.60 3.28
CA PHE A 190 4.56 13.67 3.43
C PHE A 190 4.92 13.89 4.89
N GLY A 191 3.93 13.94 5.78
CA GLY A 191 4.19 14.02 7.21
C GLY A 191 4.89 12.76 7.74
N GLY A 192 4.50 11.56 7.30
CA GLY A 192 5.19 10.32 7.66
C GLY A 192 6.68 10.33 7.27
N SER A 193 6.99 10.81 6.06
CA SER A 193 8.37 10.97 5.59
C SER A 193 9.14 12.02 6.40
N LEU A 194 8.51 13.17 6.65
CA LEU A 194 9.07 14.25 7.47
C LEU A 194 9.38 13.76 8.89
N PHE A 195 8.44 13.08 9.53
CA PHE A 195 8.59 12.61 10.91
C PHE A 195 9.55 11.42 11.01
N SER A 196 9.67 10.59 9.98
CA SER A 196 10.71 9.56 9.89
C SER A 196 12.11 10.21 9.90
N ALA A 197 12.34 11.20 9.04
CA ALA A 197 13.61 11.94 8.99
C ALA A 197 13.89 12.73 10.28
N MET A 198 12.87 13.41 10.82
CA MET A 198 12.96 14.13 12.09
C MET A 198 13.33 13.18 13.23
N HIS A 199 12.64 12.06 13.38
CA HIS A 199 12.91 11.12 14.47
C HIS A 199 14.32 10.53 14.35
N GLY A 200 14.70 10.05 13.17
CA GLY A 200 16.02 9.51 12.91
C GLY A 200 17.14 10.51 13.22
N SER A 201 16.99 11.76 12.80
CA SER A 201 17.98 12.82 13.06
C SER A 201 18.07 13.19 14.55
N LEU A 202 16.95 13.29 15.27
CA LEU A 202 16.95 13.63 16.70
C LEU A 202 17.56 12.52 17.56
N VAL A 203 17.24 11.25 17.28
CA VAL A 203 17.88 10.12 17.97
C VAL A 203 19.38 10.09 17.66
N THR A 204 19.77 10.17 16.39
CA THR A 204 21.18 10.12 15.97
C THR A 204 22.02 11.25 16.57
N SER A 205 21.47 12.47 16.65
CA SER A 205 22.16 13.64 17.23
C SER A 205 22.35 13.60 18.75
N SER A 206 21.69 12.66 19.43
CA SER A 206 21.71 12.56 20.89
C SER A 206 22.22 11.20 21.40
N LEU A 207 22.87 10.41 20.54
CA LEU A 207 23.55 9.17 20.93
C LEU A 207 24.58 9.45 22.03
N ILE A 208 24.61 8.56 23.03
CA ILE A 208 25.64 8.58 24.06
C ILE A 208 26.95 8.08 23.44
N ARG A 209 28.08 8.73 23.76
CA ARG A 209 29.38 8.36 23.20
C ARG A 209 29.90 7.09 23.88
N GLU A 210 29.79 5.97 23.18
CA GLU A 210 30.26 4.65 23.61
C GLU A 210 31.39 4.08 22.72
N THR A 211 31.87 4.86 21.75
CA THR A 211 32.86 4.47 20.74
C THR A 211 33.89 5.58 20.52
N THR A 212 34.99 5.22 19.89
CA THR A 212 36.04 6.15 19.43
C THR A 212 35.75 6.69 18.02
N ASP A 213 36.46 7.73 17.61
CA ASP A 213 36.30 8.32 16.26
C ASP A 213 36.73 7.38 15.11
N ASN A 214 37.42 6.29 15.43
CA ASN A 214 37.96 5.33 14.45
C ASN A 214 37.03 4.13 14.19
N GLU A 215 35.87 4.08 14.83
CA GLU A 215 34.90 3.00 14.66
C GLU A 215 33.49 3.55 14.46
N SER A 216 32.57 2.73 13.96
CA SER A 216 31.18 3.16 13.78
C SER A 216 30.49 3.35 15.14
N ALA A 217 29.79 4.47 15.31
CA ALA A 217 28.95 4.72 16.48
C ALA A 217 27.91 3.61 16.74
N ASN A 218 27.50 2.86 15.70
CA ASN A 218 26.57 1.74 15.83
C ASN A 218 27.10 0.64 16.77
N LEU A 219 28.44 0.45 16.85
CA LEU A 219 29.04 -0.53 17.73
C LEU A 219 28.87 -0.19 19.22
N GLY A 220 28.50 1.06 19.54
CA GLY A 220 28.17 1.50 20.88
C GLY A 220 26.89 0.85 21.42
N TYR A 221 25.93 0.52 20.55
CA TYR A 221 24.74 -0.22 20.93
C TYR A 221 24.98 -1.74 20.93
N LYS A 222 24.53 -2.42 21.98
CA LYS A 222 24.53 -3.88 22.12
C LYS A 222 23.10 -4.39 22.11
N PHE A 223 22.82 -5.39 21.27
CA PHE A 223 21.49 -5.98 21.14
C PHE A 223 21.02 -6.57 22.48
N GLY A 224 19.86 -6.11 22.96
CA GLY A 224 19.28 -6.55 24.23
C GLY A 224 19.80 -5.81 25.47
N GLN A 225 20.59 -4.74 25.32
CA GLN A 225 20.96 -3.89 26.46
C GLN A 225 19.73 -3.24 27.11
N GLU A 226 19.81 -3.02 28.43
CA GLU A 226 18.70 -2.45 29.20
C GLU A 226 18.67 -0.91 29.16
N GLU A 227 19.83 -0.27 29.01
CA GLU A 227 19.94 1.19 29.00
C GLU A 227 19.63 1.77 27.61
N GLU A 228 18.91 2.90 27.61
CA GLU A 228 18.61 3.66 26.39
C GLU A 228 19.89 4.18 25.75
N THR A 229 20.03 4.03 24.43
CA THR A 229 21.27 4.37 23.70
C THR A 229 21.45 5.86 23.41
N TYR A 230 20.47 6.69 23.74
CA TYR A 230 20.45 8.11 23.42
C TYR A 230 19.81 8.94 24.54
N ASN A 231 20.14 10.23 24.60
CA ASN A 231 19.60 11.14 25.61
C ASN A 231 18.35 11.86 25.11
N ILE A 232 17.17 11.35 25.45
CA ILE A 232 15.89 11.97 25.07
C ILE A 232 15.70 13.38 25.63
N VAL A 233 16.28 13.71 26.79
CA VAL A 233 16.18 15.06 27.38
C VAL A 233 16.96 16.06 26.54
N ALA A 234 18.14 15.66 26.03
CA ALA A 234 18.91 16.48 25.09
C ALA A 234 18.15 16.69 23.78
N ALA A 235 17.58 15.62 23.20
CA ALA A 235 16.77 15.69 21.99
C ALA A 235 15.54 16.60 22.16
N HIS A 236 14.78 16.40 23.25
CA HIS A 236 13.63 17.22 23.59
C HIS A 236 14.02 18.69 23.78
N GLY A 237 15.12 18.94 24.50
CA GLY A 237 15.64 20.28 24.74
C GLY A 237 16.10 21.00 23.47
N TYR A 238 16.69 20.28 22.52
CA TYR A 238 17.03 20.83 21.21
C TYR A 238 15.76 21.18 20.42
N PHE A 239 14.88 20.21 20.21
CA PHE A 239 13.70 20.40 19.36
C PHE A 239 12.69 21.41 19.96
N GLY A 240 12.54 21.41 21.28
CA GLY A 240 11.70 22.38 22.00
C GLY A 240 12.21 23.82 21.90
N ARG A 241 13.51 24.04 21.69
CA ARG A 241 14.08 25.37 21.39
C ARG A 241 13.99 25.73 19.91
N LEU A 242 14.04 24.73 19.03
CA LEU A 242 13.94 24.92 17.58
C LEU A 242 12.57 25.47 17.16
N ILE A 243 11.49 24.94 17.75
CA ILE A 243 10.11 25.32 17.43
C ILE A 243 9.52 26.13 18.58
N PHE A 244 9.02 25.46 19.62
CA PHE A 244 8.67 25.99 20.93
C PHE A 244 8.42 24.80 21.88
N GLN A 245 8.61 25.00 23.19
CA GLN A 245 8.74 23.90 24.15
C GLN A 245 7.58 22.90 24.14
N TYR A 246 6.35 23.37 23.94
CA TYR A 246 5.14 22.54 23.95
C TYR A 246 4.92 21.73 22.66
N ALA A 247 5.62 22.04 21.57
CA ALA A 247 5.56 21.27 20.32
C ALA A 247 6.46 20.02 20.33
N SER A 248 7.28 19.85 21.36
CA SER A 248 8.24 18.75 21.48
C SER A 248 7.72 17.65 22.41
N PHE A 249 7.86 16.39 21.99
CA PHE A 249 7.51 15.24 22.83
C PHE A 249 8.60 15.03 23.89
N ASN A 250 8.21 14.98 25.17
CA ASN A 250 9.08 14.55 26.28
C ASN A 250 8.75 13.11 26.75
N ASN A 251 7.69 12.50 26.20
CA ASN A 251 7.28 11.13 26.46
C ASN A 251 7.49 10.28 25.21
N SER A 252 8.42 9.32 25.29
CA SER A 252 8.75 8.42 24.18
C SER A 252 7.54 7.61 23.68
N ARG A 253 6.64 7.18 24.58
CA ARG A 253 5.46 6.40 24.19
C ARG A 253 4.48 7.22 23.35
N SER A 254 4.25 8.48 23.73
CA SER A 254 3.39 9.40 22.97
C SER A 254 3.99 9.74 21.61
N LEU A 255 5.31 9.96 21.54
CA LEU A 255 6.02 10.17 20.28
C LEU A 255 5.83 8.98 19.33
N HIS A 256 6.14 7.76 19.78
CA HIS A 256 6.06 6.58 18.92
C HIS A 256 4.61 6.22 18.54
N PHE A 257 3.65 6.49 19.43
CA PHE A 257 2.23 6.38 19.08
C PHE A 257 1.85 7.35 17.95
N PHE A 258 2.30 8.61 18.02
CA PHE A 258 2.07 9.59 16.96
C PHE A 258 2.75 9.18 15.63
N LEU A 259 4.00 8.70 15.69
CA LEU A 259 4.74 8.21 14.51
C LEU A 259 4.01 7.06 13.80
N GLY A 260 3.38 6.16 14.56
CA GLY A 260 2.55 5.10 13.99
C GLY A 260 1.21 5.63 13.47
N LEU A 261 0.53 6.47 14.24
CA LEU A 261 -0.82 6.95 13.94
C LEU A 261 -0.88 7.82 12.68
N TRP A 262 0.03 8.79 12.54
CA TRP A 262 -0.02 9.80 11.48
C TRP A 262 -0.09 9.20 10.06
N PRO A 263 0.87 8.37 9.63
CA PRO A 263 0.81 7.77 8.29
C PRO A 263 -0.35 6.79 8.16
N VAL A 264 -0.68 6.02 9.20
CA VAL A 264 -1.77 5.03 9.17
C VAL A 264 -3.12 5.69 8.89
N VAL A 265 -3.45 6.77 9.61
CA VAL A 265 -4.72 7.50 9.39
C VAL A 265 -4.75 8.14 8.01
N GLY A 266 -3.64 8.73 7.55
CA GLY A 266 -3.57 9.29 6.20
C GLY A 266 -3.83 8.24 5.12
N ILE A 267 -3.23 7.06 5.23
CA ILE A 267 -3.45 5.97 4.27
C ILE A 267 -4.87 5.40 4.37
N TRP A 268 -5.48 5.29 5.56
CA TRP A 268 -6.90 4.94 5.65
C TRP A 268 -7.79 5.93 4.90
N LEU A 269 -7.55 7.23 5.07
CA LEU A 269 -8.31 8.26 4.37
C LEU A 269 -8.11 8.17 2.85
N THR A 270 -6.89 8.00 2.35
CA THR A 270 -6.68 7.84 0.90
C THR A 270 -7.33 6.57 0.35
N SER A 271 -7.36 5.48 1.14
CA SER A 271 -8.05 4.24 0.77
C SER A 271 -9.56 4.46 0.68
N LEU A 272 -10.14 5.19 1.64
CA LEU A 272 -11.54 5.60 1.61
C LEU A 272 -11.83 6.51 0.42
N SER A 273 -10.90 7.40 0.05
CA SER A 273 -11.01 8.25 -1.14
C SER A 273 -11.29 7.43 -2.40
N VAL A 274 -10.46 6.42 -2.66
CA VAL A 274 -10.63 5.53 -3.82
C VAL A 274 -11.93 4.73 -3.70
N ALA A 275 -12.23 4.20 -2.51
CA ALA A 275 -13.43 3.41 -2.27
C ALA A 275 -14.74 4.22 -2.43
N THR A 276 -14.76 5.52 -2.12
CA THR A 276 -15.95 6.37 -2.31
C THR A 276 -16.09 6.83 -3.75
N MET A 277 -14.98 7.18 -4.40
CA MET A 277 -14.98 7.55 -5.83
C MET A 277 -15.29 6.37 -6.74
N ALA A 278 -15.09 5.13 -6.28
CA ALA A 278 -15.63 3.93 -6.93
C ALA A 278 -17.14 4.00 -7.17
N PHE A 279 -17.88 4.74 -6.32
CA PHE A 279 -19.31 4.99 -6.47
C PHE A 279 -19.61 6.42 -6.92
N ASN A 280 -18.67 7.04 -7.63
CA ASN A 280 -18.77 8.35 -8.29
C ASN A 280 -19.05 9.54 -7.36
N LEU A 281 -18.72 9.41 -6.06
CA LEU A 281 -18.63 10.55 -5.16
C LEU A 281 -17.27 11.23 -5.32
N ASN A 282 -17.21 12.12 -6.31
CA ASN A 282 -15.98 12.72 -6.84
C ASN A 282 -15.45 13.89 -5.98
N GLY A 283 -14.25 14.37 -6.34
CA GLY A 283 -13.66 15.58 -5.75
C GLY A 283 -14.51 16.83 -5.99
N PHE A 284 -14.20 17.91 -5.26
CA PHE A 284 -14.92 19.17 -5.42
C PHE A 284 -14.87 19.66 -6.87
N ASN A 285 -16.00 20.20 -7.34
CA ASN A 285 -16.12 20.82 -8.65
C ASN A 285 -16.48 22.30 -8.47
N PHE A 286 -15.51 23.16 -8.76
CA PHE A 286 -15.66 24.62 -8.69
C PHE A 286 -15.75 25.27 -10.09
N ASN A 287 -16.08 24.49 -11.13
CA ASN A 287 -16.19 25.01 -12.49
C ASN A 287 -17.24 26.13 -12.53
N GLN A 288 -16.83 27.31 -13.00
CA GLN A 288 -17.67 28.51 -13.10
C GLN A 288 -18.25 29.00 -11.75
N SER A 289 -17.59 28.69 -10.63
CA SER A 289 -18.07 29.11 -9.30
C SER A 289 -17.91 30.61 -9.02
N VAL A 290 -17.07 31.31 -9.79
CA VAL A 290 -16.86 32.76 -9.66
C VAL A 290 -17.44 33.48 -10.87
N VAL A 291 -18.32 34.44 -10.61
CA VAL A 291 -19.04 35.21 -11.63
C VAL A 291 -19.00 36.69 -11.26
N ASP A 292 -18.81 37.57 -12.23
CA ASP A 292 -18.89 39.02 -12.01
C ASP A 292 -20.34 39.53 -11.85
N SER A 293 -20.51 40.82 -11.57
CA SER A 293 -21.85 41.43 -11.44
C SER A 293 -22.67 41.43 -12.76
N GLN A 294 -22.05 41.10 -13.89
CA GLN A 294 -22.69 41.00 -15.21
C GLN A 294 -23.01 39.55 -15.60
N GLY A 295 -22.75 38.57 -14.73
CA GLY A 295 -22.99 37.16 -15.05
C GLY A 295 -21.87 36.50 -15.87
N ARG A 296 -20.70 37.14 -16.03
CA ARG A 296 -19.57 36.57 -16.76
C ARG A 296 -18.72 35.70 -15.85
N VAL A 297 -18.38 34.51 -16.32
CA VAL A 297 -17.49 33.58 -15.61
C VAL A 297 -16.09 34.17 -15.48
N ILE A 298 -15.53 34.08 -14.28
CA ILE A 298 -14.13 34.37 -13.99
C ILE A 298 -13.45 33.04 -13.65
N ASN A 299 -12.45 32.66 -14.45
CA ASN A 299 -11.70 31.42 -14.22
C ASN A 299 -10.84 31.52 -12.94
N THR A 300 -10.67 30.39 -12.26
CA THR A 300 -9.84 30.19 -11.06
C THR A 300 -8.89 29.01 -11.24
#